data_AF-A0A0G1AWE1-F1
#
_entry.id   AF-A0A0G1AWE1-F1
#
_cell.length_a   1.000
_cell.length_b   1.000
_cell.length_c   1.000
_cell.angle_alpha   90.00
_cell.angle_beta   90.00
_cell.angle_gamma   90.00
#
_symmetry.space_group_name_H-M   'P 1'
#
loop_
_entity.id
_entity.type
_entity.pdbx_description
1 polymer ?
#
loop_
_entity_poly.entity_id
_entity_poly.type
_entity_poly.pdbx_seq_one_letter_code
_entity_poly.pdbx_strand_id
1 'polypeptide(L)'
;MFLFEKFKKELAVIAIFSLFLNFPVLARAETVDDLKSQIQQSQNQIRELEKQIAAFQEALKDTKSESATLKSQIGKMETQIRKLQAEVSLTQAKISQTSFKIEDLSSEIETRNIELEKQKANLGRILFAIDEYDQETPFEMILKNQNFSDFLNQAQYVEDLQNNLQQKVRGVKETRTRLEEQKTEYENQKNQLQELNQELKGKTSVLDNQRDEKQDLLATTKN
;
A
#
# COMPACT_ATOMS: atom_id res chain seq x y z
N MET A 1 32.49 -13.17 -41.25
CA MET A 1 31.90 -11.83 -40.97
C MET A 1 30.78 -11.89 -39.91
N PHE A 2 29.93 -12.93 -39.89
CA PHE A 2 28.77 -13.01 -38.96
C PHE A 2 29.06 -13.37 -37.48
N LEU A 3 30.23 -13.94 -37.15
CA LEU A 3 30.57 -14.31 -35.76
C LEU A 3 31.09 -13.13 -34.91
N PHE A 4 31.60 -12.06 -35.53
CA PHE A 4 32.22 -10.93 -34.83
C PHE A 4 31.21 -9.87 -34.36
N GLU A 5 30.05 -9.76 -35.02
CA GLU A 5 28.97 -8.84 -34.59
C GLU A 5 28.19 -9.36 -33.38
N LYS A 6 28.03 -10.69 -33.27
CA LYS A 6 27.33 -11.31 -32.13
C LYS A 6 28.10 -11.09 -30.82
N PHE A 7 29.42 -11.23 -30.85
CA PHE A 7 30.29 -10.99 -29.70
C PHE A 7 30.31 -9.52 -29.25
N LYS A 8 30.22 -8.55 -30.18
CA LYS A 8 30.12 -7.13 -29.83
C LYS A 8 28.79 -6.76 -29.16
N LYS A 9 27.68 -7.40 -29.58
CA LYS A 9 26.37 -7.19 -28.94
C LYS A 9 26.33 -7.78 -27.53
N GLU A 10 26.94 -8.94 -27.29
CA GLU A 10 26.97 -9.53 -25.95
C GLU A 10 27.93 -8.79 -25.00
N LEU A 11 29.07 -8.28 -25.49
CA LEU A 11 29.95 -7.43 -24.69
C LEU A 11 29.28 -6.09 -24.32
N ALA A 12 28.48 -5.51 -25.23
CA ALA A 12 27.74 -4.28 -24.97
C ALA A 12 26.61 -4.46 -23.94
N VAL A 13 25.96 -5.62 -23.92
CA VAL A 13 24.90 -5.93 -22.94
C VAL A 13 25.49 -6.14 -21.53
N ILE A 14 26.66 -6.77 -21.41
CA ILE A 14 27.35 -6.95 -20.13
C ILE A 14 27.89 -5.62 -19.57
N ALA A 15 28.33 -4.70 -20.45
CA ALA A 15 28.77 -3.36 -20.04
C ALA A 15 27.60 -2.48 -19.56
N ILE A 16 26.39 -2.63 -20.10
CA ILE A 16 25.20 -1.89 -19.65
C ILE A 16 24.66 -2.47 -18.33
N PHE A 17 24.76 -3.80 -18.13
CA PHE A 17 24.34 -4.44 -16.88
C PHE A 17 25.29 -4.14 -15.71
N SER A 18 26.58 -3.94 -15.99
CA SER A 18 27.59 -3.63 -14.97
C SER A 18 27.55 -2.16 -14.50
N LEU A 19 26.92 -1.26 -15.28
CA LEU A 19 26.74 0.14 -14.88
C LEU A 19 25.56 0.36 -13.91
N PHE A 20 24.66 -0.61 -13.76
CA PHE A 20 23.51 -0.53 -12.84
C PHE A 20 23.80 -1.03 -11.41
N LEU A 21 24.99 -1.60 -11.16
CA LEU A 21 25.34 -2.22 -9.87
C LEU A 21 26.11 -1.30 -8.89
N ASN A 22 26.26 0.00 -9.21
CA ASN A 22 26.92 0.98 -8.34
C ASN A 22 26.00 2.16 -7.99
N PHE A 23 24.76 1.89 -7.60
CA PHE A 23 23.95 2.88 -6.88
C PHE A 23 24.11 2.67 -5.38
N PRO A 24 24.59 3.67 -4.62
CA PRO A 24 24.64 3.57 -3.18
C PRO A 24 23.21 3.42 -2.64
N VAL A 25 22.99 2.37 -1.86
CA VAL A 25 21.75 2.15 -1.08
C VAL A 25 21.71 3.20 0.02
N LEU A 26 21.19 4.38 -0.30
CA LEU A 26 20.92 5.46 0.63
C LEU A 26 19.53 6.04 0.30
N ALA A 27 18.79 6.35 1.36
CA ALA A 27 17.45 6.98 1.40
C ALA A 27 16.23 6.03 1.32
N ARG A 28 15.94 5.35 2.43
CA ARG A 28 14.59 4.82 2.75
C ARG A 28 13.68 5.85 3.45
N ALA A 29 14.07 7.12 3.49
CA ALA A 29 13.36 8.20 4.18
C ALA A 29 12.56 9.12 3.24
N GLU A 30 12.56 8.86 1.92
CA GLU A 30 11.94 9.70 0.89
C GLU A 30 10.55 9.22 0.45
N THR A 31 9.96 8.21 1.10
CA THR A 31 8.90 7.38 0.48
C THR A 31 7.46 7.63 0.97
N VAL A 32 7.23 8.14 2.19
CA VAL A 32 5.84 8.26 2.72
C VAL A 32 5.07 9.44 2.10
N ASP A 33 5.72 10.59 1.96
CA ASP A 33 5.09 11.78 1.36
C ASP A 33 4.84 11.58 -0.15
N ASP A 34 5.75 10.87 -0.82
CA ASP A 34 5.59 10.48 -2.21
C ASP A 34 4.40 9.53 -2.39
N LEU A 35 4.27 8.53 -1.51
CA LEU A 35 3.17 7.57 -1.57
C LEU A 35 1.79 8.22 -1.36
N LYS A 36 1.69 9.17 -0.42
CA LYS A 36 0.47 9.98 -0.23
C LYS A 36 0.14 10.82 -1.46
N SER A 37 1.15 11.41 -2.09
CA SER A 37 1.00 12.14 -3.34
C SER A 37 0.48 11.24 -4.46
N GLN A 38 1.05 10.03 -4.61
CA GLN A 38 0.61 9.04 -5.59
C GLN A 38 -0.84 8.58 -5.36
N ILE A 39 -1.24 8.31 -4.10
CA ILE A 39 -2.63 7.99 -3.75
C ILE A 39 -3.57 9.12 -4.16
N GLN A 40 -3.20 10.38 -3.88
CA GLN A 40 -4.00 11.55 -4.23
C GLN A 40 -4.09 11.75 -5.75
N GLN A 41 -3.00 11.53 -6.47
CA GLN A 41 -2.99 11.59 -7.94
C GLN A 41 -3.91 10.53 -8.54
N SER A 42 -3.84 9.28 -8.07
CA SER A 42 -4.76 8.23 -8.51
C SER A 42 -6.22 8.54 -8.15
N GLN A 43 -6.49 9.14 -6.99
CA GLN A 43 -7.83 9.63 -6.62
C GLN A 43 -8.35 10.67 -7.63
N ASN A 44 -7.50 11.59 -8.09
CA ASN A 44 -7.87 12.59 -9.09
C ASN A 44 -8.16 11.95 -10.45
N GLN A 45 -7.32 10.99 -10.88
CA GLN A 45 -7.52 10.25 -12.11
C GLN A 45 -8.84 9.45 -12.10
N ILE A 46 -9.14 8.79 -10.97
CA ILE A 46 -10.40 8.07 -10.76
C ILE A 46 -11.60 9.00 -10.98
N ARG A 47 -11.61 10.19 -10.35
CA ARG A 47 -12.72 11.14 -10.49
C ARG A 47 -12.93 11.62 -11.93
N GLU A 48 -11.84 11.87 -12.64
CA GLU A 48 -11.92 12.30 -14.04
C GLU A 48 -12.43 11.17 -14.95
N LEU A 49 -11.98 9.93 -14.74
CA LEU A 49 -12.46 8.78 -15.48
C LEU A 49 -13.94 8.49 -15.20
N GLU A 50 -14.39 8.62 -13.95
CA GLU A 50 -15.81 8.49 -13.59
C GLU A 50 -16.68 9.50 -14.33
N LYS A 51 -16.22 10.76 -14.43
CA LYS A 51 -16.91 11.80 -15.21
C LYS A 51 -16.96 11.47 -16.70
N GLN A 52 -15.88 10.96 -17.28
CA GLN A 52 -15.85 10.54 -18.68
C GLN A 52 -16.81 9.36 -18.94
N ILE A 53 -16.83 8.38 -18.05
CA ILE A 53 -17.76 7.24 -18.13
C ILE A 53 -19.22 7.73 -18.08
N ALA A 54 -19.54 8.66 -17.18
CA ALA A 54 -20.88 9.25 -17.10
C ALA A 54 -21.27 9.97 -18.41
N ALA A 55 -20.34 10.73 -19.00
CA ALA A 55 -20.57 11.39 -20.29
C ALA A 55 -20.84 10.39 -21.42
N PHE A 56 -20.09 9.28 -21.50
CA PHE A 56 -20.36 8.22 -22.48
C PHE A 56 -21.70 7.51 -22.22
N GLN A 57 -22.09 7.34 -20.95
CA GLN A 57 -23.38 6.76 -20.60
C GLN A 57 -24.55 7.63 -21.09
N GLU A 58 -24.46 8.95 -20.92
CA GLU A 58 -25.51 9.85 -21.42
C GLU A 58 -25.53 9.87 -22.96
N ALA A 59 -24.36 9.93 -23.61
CA ALA A 59 -24.28 9.86 -25.06
C ALA A 59 -24.97 8.61 -25.63
N LEU A 60 -24.78 7.44 -25.00
CA LEU A 60 -25.43 6.19 -25.40
C LEU A 60 -26.96 6.18 -25.21
N LYS A 61 -27.45 6.92 -24.21
CA LYS A 61 -28.88 7.07 -23.95
C LYS A 61 -29.54 7.93 -25.02
N ASP A 62 -28.90 9.02 -25.43
CA ASP A 62 -29.40 9.90 -26.49
C ASP A 62 -29.46 9.17 -27.84
N THR A 63 -28.47 8.32 -28.13
CA THR A 63 -28.44 7.55 -29.39
C THR A 63 -29.54 6.47 -29.45
N LYS A 64 -30.21 6.09 -28.34
CA LYS A 64 -31.35 5.13 -28.40
C LYS A 64 -32.51 5.65 -29.25
N SER A 65 -32.63 6.98 -29.41
CA SER A 65 -33.74 7.62 -30.14
C SER A 65 -33.51 7.74 -31.66
N GLU A 66 -32.29 7.47 -32.14
CA GLU A 66 -31.93 7.64 -33.56
C GLU A 66 -32.27 6.41 -34.42
N SER A 67 -32.53 6.67 -35.71
CA SER A 67 -32.87 5.66 -36.74
C SER A 67 -31.88 4.49 -36.78
N ALA A 68 -32.39 3.26 -36.87
CA ALA A 68 -31.64 1.99 -36.81
C ALA A 68 -30.85 1.70 -38.10
N THR A 69 -30.06 2.67 -38.56
CA THR A 69 -29.13 2.48 -39.67
C THR A 69 -27.86 1.77 -39.19
N LEU A 70 -27.21 1.04 -40.09
CA LEU A 70 -25.92 0.40 -39.84
C LEU A 70 -24.85 1.41 -39.35
N LYS A 71 -24.84 2.63 -39.91
CA LYS A 71 -23.95 3.71 -39.48
C LYS A 71 -24.20 4.13 -38.02
N SER A 72 -25.47 4.22 -37.61
CA SER A 72 -25.84 4.49 -36.21
C SER A 72 -25.43 3.33 -35.29
N GLN A 73 -25.57 2.08 -35.73
CA GLN A 73 -25.13 0.90 -34.97
C GLN A 73 -23.61 0.90 -34.74
N ILE A 74 -22.81 1.18 -35.78
CA ILE A 74 -21.35 1.32 -35.65
C ILE A 74 -20.99 2.46 -34.68
N GLY A 75 -21.65 3.62 -34.79
CA GLY A 75 -21.42 4.74 -33.88
C GLY A 75 -21.75 4.42 -32.40
N LYS A 76 -22.79 3.63 -32.17
CA LYS A 76 -23.13 3.10 -30.83
C LYS A 76 -22.05 2.16 -30.31
N MET A 77 -21.60 1.20 -31.12
CA MET A 77 -20.51 0.28 -30.77
C MET A 77 -19.22 1.05 -30.44
N GLU A 78 -18.86 2.07 -31.22
CA GLU A 78 -17.68 2.90 -30.94
C GLU A 78 -17.79 3.64 -29.60
N THR A 79 -18.96 4.14 -29.26
CA THR A 79 -19.19 4.80 -27.98
C THR A 79 -19.16 3.80 -26.82
N GLN A 80 -19.69 2.59 -27.01
CA GLN A 80 -19.58 1.50 -26.03
C GLN A 80 -18.13 1.06 -25.81
N ILE A 81 -17.34 0.91 -26.88
CA ILE A 81 -15.91 0.60 -26.82
C ILE A 81 -15.16 1.69 -26.04
N ARG A 82 -15.40 2.97 -26.35
CA ARG A 82 -14.77 4.09 -25.61
C ARG A 82 -15.15 4.08 -24.13
N LYS A 83 -16.42 3.79 -23.81
CA LYS A 83 -16.87 3.63 -22.42
C LYS A 83 -16.13 2.48 -21.73
N LEU A 84 -16.04 1.30 -22.35
CA LEU A 84 -15.33 0.15 -21.79
C LEU A 84 -13.83 0.43 -21.62
N GLN A 85 -13.20 1.14 -22.55
CA GLN A 85 -11.81 1.58 -22.40
C GLN A 85 -11.63 2.47 -21.18
N ALA A 86 -12.53 3.44 -20.96
CA ALA A 86 -12.51 4.29 -19.77
C ALA A 86 -12.75 3.48 -18.48
N GLU A 87 -13.64 2.50 -18.50
CA GLU A 87 -13.88 1.58 -17.37
C GLU A 87 -12.68 0.67 -17.07
N VAL A 88 -11.93 0.24 -18.09
CA VAL A 88 -10.66 -0.48 -17.95
C VAL A 88 -9.61 0.41 -17.30
N SER A 89 -9.44 1.63 -17.80
CA SER A 89 -8.52 2.62 -17.21
C SER A 89 -8.91 2.98 -15.77
N LEU A 90 -10.20 3.06 -15.46
CA LEU A 90 -10.70 3.29 -14.10
C LEU A 90 -10.28 2.15 -13.17
N THR A 91 -10.49 0.90 -13.58
CA THR A 91 -10.10 -0.27 -12.78
C THR A 91 -8.57 -0.32 -12.60
N GLN A 92 -7.78 0.01 -13.62
CA GLN A 92 -6.32 0.12 -13.51
C GLN A 92 -5.90 1.21 -12.50
N ALA A 93 -6.53 2.39 -12.54
CA ALA A 93 -6.25 3.45 -11.57
C ALA A 93 -6.60 3.05 -10.13
N LYS A 94 -7.71 2.32 -9.94
CA LYS A 94 -8.09 1.74 -8.64
C LYS A 94 -7.08 0.69 -8.15
N ILE A 95 -6.56 -0.14 -9.05
CA ILE A 95 -5.48 -1.10 -8.75
C ILE A 95 -4.24 -0.35 -8.27
N SER A 96 -3.76 0.66 -9.00
CA SER A 96 -2.61 1.47 -8.59
C SER A 96 -2.81 2.10 -7.22
N GLN A 97 -3.97 2.74 -7.00
CA GLN A 97 -4.29 3.35 -5.70
C GLN A 97 -4.28 2.32 -4.56
N THR A 98 -4.87 1.14 -4.78
CA THR A 98 -4.93 0.07 -3.77
C THR A 98 -3.54 -0.46 -3.47
N SER A 99 -2.69 -0.66 -4.49
CA SER A 99 -1.29 -1.06 -4.30
C SER A 99 -0.50 -0.04 -3.47
N PHE A 100 -0.68 1.26 -3.72
CA PHE A 100 -0.03 2.29 -2.92
C PHE A 100 -0.51 2.29 -1.45
N LYS A 101 -1.81 2.09 -1.21
CA LYS A 101 -2.34 1.93 0.16
C LYS A 101 -1.76 0.72 0.88
N ILE A 102 -1.58 -0.41 0.17
CA ILE A 102 -0.96 -1.62 0.72
C ILE A 102 0.48 -1.35 1.13
N GLU A 103 1.24 -0.62 0.30
CA GLU A 103 2.61 -0.23 0.60
C GLU A 103 2.69 0.69 1.83
N ASP A 104 1.78 1.66 1.93
CA ASP A 104 1.71 2.61 3.04
C ASP A 104 1.42 1.87 4.36
N LEU A 105 0.36 1.05 4.36
CA LEU A 105 0.00 0.20 5.48
C LEU A 105 1.13 -0.76 5.88
N SER A 106 1.84 -1.35 4.91
CA SER A 106 2.98 -2.22 5.19
C SER A 106 4.09 -1.48 5.94
N SER A 107 4.41 -0.25 5.52
CA SER A 107 5.43 0.58 6.16
C SER A 107 5.01 1.02 7.56
N GLU A 108 3.74 1.41 7.73
CA GLU A 108 3.19 1.76 9.04
C GLU A 108 3.22 0.57 10.00
N ILE A 109 2.81 -0.62 9.55
CA ILE A 109 2.83 -1.86 10.33
C ILE A 109 4.25 -2.22 10.76
N GLU A 110 5.24 -2.11 9.87
CA GLU A 110 6.65 -2.35 10.22
C GLU A 110 7.12 -1.38 11.31
N THR A 111 6.84 -0.09 11.13
CA THR A 111 7.21 0.96 12.08
C THR A 111 6.56 0.73 13.45
N ARG A 112 5.27 0.41 13.49
CA ARG A 112 4.53 0.15 14.72
C ARG A 112 4.95 -1.13 15.41
N ASN A 113 5.32 -2.18 14.66
CA ASN A 113 5.92 -3.39 15.24
C ASN A 113 7.25 -3.06 15.95
N ILE A 114 8.13 -2.30 15.31
CA ILE A 114 9.41 -1.89 15.92
C ILE A 114 9.15 -1.07 17.20
N GLU A 115 8.20 -0.15 17.16
CA GLU A 115 7.80 0.62 18.34
C GLU A 115 7.26 -0.28 19.46
N LEU A 116 6.38 -1.22 19.14
CA LEU A 116 5.79 -2.15 20.10
C LEU A 116 6.86 -3.02 20.77
N GLU A 117 7.81 -3.55 20.01
CA GLU A 117 8.91 -4.35 20.57
C GLU A 117 9.83 -3.52 21.48
N LYS A 118 10.10 -2.25 21.13
CA LYS A 118 10.81 -1.32 22.02
C LYS A 118 10.04 -1.07 23.31
N GLN A 119 8.72 -0.86 23.23
CA GLN A 119 7.88 -0.65 24.41
C GLN A 119 7.87 -1.89 25.32
N LYS A 120 7.76 -3.10 24.75
CA LYS A 120 7.82 -4.37 25.49
C LYS A 120 9.19 -4.59 26.15
N ALA A 121 10.29 -4.33 25.43
CA ALA A 121 11.62 -4.46 25.99
C ALA A 121 11.85 -3.50 27.18
N ASN A 122 11.39 -2.25 27.06
CA ASN A 122 11.44 -1.28 28.14
C ASN A 122 10.58 -1.70 29.34
N LEU A 123 9.38 -2.23 29.08
CA LEU A 123 8.51 -2.77 30.12
C LEU A 123 9.19 -3.94 30.86
N GLY A 124 9.84 -4.84 30.13
CA GLY A 124 10.61 -5.94 30.72
C GLY A 124 11.71 -5.43 31.65
N ARG A 125 12.49 -4.42 31.24
CA ARG A 125 13.53 -3.80 32.10
C ARG A 125 12.95 -3.20 33.38
N ILE A 126 11.79 -2.55 33.30
CA ILE A 126 11.11 -1.98 34.48
C ILE A 126 10.66 -3.11 35.42
N LEU A 127 10.08 -4.19 34.88
CA LEU A 127 9.67 -5.34 35.68
C LEU A 127 10.87 -6.00 36.38
N PHE A 128 12.00 -6.18 35.68
CA PHE A 128 13.23 -6.68 36.28
C PHE A 128 13.75 -5.77 37.40
N ALA A 129 13.73 -4.44 37.21
CA ALA A 129 14.19 -3.50 38.23
C ALA A 129 13.29 -3.49 39.48
N ILE A 130 11.97 -3.67 39.32
CA ILE A 130 11.04 -3.79 40.44
C ILE A 130 11.26 -5.13 41.16
N ASP A 131 11.39 -6.24 40.42
CA ASP A 131 11.66 -7.56 40.99
C ASP A 131 12.97 -7.58 41.78
N GLU A 132 14.07 -7.05 41.23
CA GLU A 132 15.37 -6.95 41.93
C GLU A 132 15.26 -6.15 43.24
N TYR A 133 14.50 -5.05 43.24
CA TYR A 133 14.25 -4.26 44.45
C TYR A 133 13.38 -5.02 45.48
N ASP A 134 12.34 -5.72 45.05
CA ASP A 134 11.43 -6.47 45.93
C ASP A 134 12.12 -7.68 46.61
N GLN A 135 13.22 -8.20 46.05
CA GLN A 135 14.00 -9.29 46.63
C GLN A 135 14.98 -8.83 47.73
N GLU A 136 15.22 -7.53 47.90
CA GLU A 136 16.17 -7.02 48.90
C GLU A 136 15.47 -6.62 50.20
N THR A 137 16.10 -6.92 51.34
CA THR A 137 15.58 -6.46 52.62
C THR A 137 15.94 -4.99 52.86
N PRO A 138 15.09 -4.20 53.56
CA PRO A 138 15.39 -2.80 53.86
C PRO A 138 16.73 -2.59 54.58
N PHE A 139 17.16 -3.57 55.39
CA PHE A 139 18.45 -3.52 56.08
C PHE A 139 19.63 -3.69 55.11
N GLU A 140 19.54 -4.61 54.14
CA GLU A 140 20.55 -4.78 53.09
C GLU A 140 20.64 -3.54 52.19
N MET A 141 19.50 -2.93 51.85
CA MET A 141 19.48 -1.69 51.06
C MET A 141 20.17 -0.52 51.76
N ILE A 142 19.96 -0.36 53.09
CA ILE A 142 20.64 0.67 53.88
C ILE A 142 22.16 0.44 53.91
N LEU A 143 22.62 -0.82 53.97
CA LEU A 143 24.04 -1.16 53.97
C LEU A 143 24.71 -1.00 52.61
N LYS A 144 23.97 -1.12 51.50
CA LYS A 144 24.48 -0.93 50.14
C LYS A 144 24.59 0.54 49.71
N ASN A 145 23.75 1.41 50.26
CA ASN A 145 23.71 2.82 49.92
C ASN A 145 24.76 3.64 50.71
N GLN A 146 25.36 4.66 50.08
CA GLN A 146 26.45 5.44 50.69
C GLN A 146 25.96 6.35 51.83
N ASN A 147 24.70 6.76 51.77
CA ASN A 147 24.04 7.58 52.77
C ASN A 147 22.51 7.35 52.73
N PHE A 148 21.80 7.88 53.73
CA PHE A 148 20.36 7.74 53.86
C PHE A 148 19.57 8.44 52.73
N SER A 149 20.09 9.53 52.17
CA SER A 149 19.45 10.23 51.05
C SER A 149 19.44 9.39 49.77
N ASP A 150 20.52 8.66 49.50
CA ASP A 150 20.61 7.74 48.34
C ASP A 150 19.57 6.61 48.44
N PHE A 151 19.40 6.04 49.64
CA PHE A 151 18.34 5.06 49.91
C PHE A 151 16.94 5.63 49.64
N LEU A 152 16.62 6.84 50.16
CA LEU A 152 15.32 7.46 49.93
C LEU A 152 15.06 7.74 48.45
N ASN A 153 16.08 8.20 47.71
CA ASN A 153 15.98 8.44 46.27
C ASN A 153 15.71 7.15 45.49
N GLN A 154 16.37 6.05 45.85
CA GLN A 154 16.16 4.74 45.21
C GLN A 154 14.74 4.20 45.48
N ALA A 155 14.25 4.32 46.72
CA ALA A 155 12.90 3.92 47.08
C ALA A 155 11.84 4.72 46.31
N GLN A 156 12.02 6.05 46.23
CA GLN A 156 11.11 6.93 45.48
C GLN A 156 11.14 6.63 43.97
N TYR A 157 12.32 6.34 43.41
CA TYR A 157 12.45 5.95 41.99
C TYR A 157 11.66 4.68 41.66
N VAL A 158 11.72 3.65 42.52
CA VAL A 158 10.96 2.40 42.30
C VAL A 158 9.46 2.61 42.48
N GLU A 159 9.05 3.42 43.46
CA GLU A 159 7.64 3.82 43.63
C GLU A 159 7.10 4.53 42.37
N ASP A 160 7.87 5.48 41.81
CA ASP A 160 7.54 6.15 40.56
C ASP A 160 7.46 5.17 39.37
N LEU A 161 8.36 4.18 39.29
CA LEU A 161 8.29 3.13 38.28
C LEU A 161 7.03 2.28 38.41
N GLN A 162 6.67 1.85 39.62
CA GLN A 162 5.46 1.08 39.90
C GLN A 162 4.20 1.87 39.52
N ASN A 163 4.13 3.15 39.89
CA ASN A 163 3.01 4.04 39.56
C ASN A 163 2.84 4.24 38.05
N ASN A 164 3.95 4.32 37.31
CA ASN A 164 3.93 4.50 35.85
C ASN A 164 3.79 3.18 35.06
N LEU A 165 3.99 2.02 35.70
CA LEU A 165 3.96 0.70 35.06
C LEU A 165 2.61 0.41 34.44
N GLN A 166 1.52 0.66 35.17
CA GLN A 166 0.17 0.40 34.69
C GLN A 166 -0.15 1.21 33.41
N GLN A 167 0.31 2.46 33.35
CA GLN A 167 0.14 3.31 32.17
C GLN A 167 0.94 2.77 30.97
N LYS A 168 2.18 2.33 31.18
CA LYS A 168 3.00 1.72 30.12
C LYS A 168 2.41 0.42 29.59
N VAL A 169 1.89 -0.45 30.47
CA VAL A 169 1.19 -1.68 30.08
C VAL A 169 -0.05 -1.36 29.25
N ARG A 170 -0.82 -0.35 29.65
CA ARG A 170 -1.99 0.11 28.87
C ARG A 170 -1.56 0.59 27.48
N GLY A 171 -0.52 1.42 27.39
CA GLY A 171 0.00 1.89 26.10
C GLY A 171 0.46 0.75 25.18
N VAL A 172 1.15 -0.26 25.70
CA VAL A 172 1.54 -1.45 24.93
C VAL A 172 0.31 -2.21 24.40
N LYS A 173 -0.73 -2.36 25.22
CA LYS A 173 -1.99 -3.02 24.79
C LYS A 173 -2.67 -2.23 23.68
N GLU A 174 -2.78 -0.92 23.81
CA GLU A 174 -3.39 -0.04 22.79
C GLU A 174 -2.60 -0.08 21.47
N THR A 175 -1.27 -0.01 21.53
CA THR A 175 -0.40 -0.14 20.34
C THR A 175 -0.61 -1.50 19.67
N ARG A 176 -0.68 -2.59 20.45
CA ARG A 176 -0.96 -3.92 19.91
C ARG A 176 -2.34 -3.99 19.24
N THR A 177 -3.38 -3.46 19.86
CA THR A 177 -4.73 -3.44 19.27
C THR A 177 -4.74 -2.70 17.93
N ARG A 178 -4.18 -1.49 17.88
CA ARG A 178 -4.08 -0.72 16.62
C ARG A 178 -3.31 -1.46 15.54
N LEU A 179 -2.23 -2.15 15.90
CA LEU A 179 -1.44 -2.93 14.96
C LEU A 179 -2.25 -4.10 14.36
N GLU A 180 -3.07 -4.78 15.16
CA GLU A 180 -3.93 -5.86 14.66
C GLU A 180 -5.06 -5.32 13.76
N GLU A 181 -5.60 -4.14 14.06
CA GLU A 181 -6.54 -3.43 13.18
C GLU A 181 -5.88 -3.09 11.83
N GLN A 182 -4.65 -2.54 11.84
CA GLN A 182 -3.90 -2.23 10.61
C GLN A 182 -3.60 -3.48 9.79
N LYS A 183 -3.21 -4.61 10.42
CA LYS A 183 -3.01 -5.89 9.72
C LYS A 183 -4.30 -6.40 9.07
N THR A 184 -5.42 -6.26 9.77
CA THR A 184 -6.72 -6.65 9.23
C THR A 184 -7.07 -5.81 8.00
N GLU A 185 -6.84 -4.49 8.08
CA GLU A 185 -7.06 -3.59 6.93
C GLU A 185 -6.12 -3.91 5.76
N TYR A 186 -4.85 -4.22 6.03
CA TYR A 186 -3.89 -4.64 5.00
C TYR A 186 -4.36 -5.89 4.24
N GLU A 187 -4.89 -6.90 4.94
CA GLU A 187 -5.44 -8.10 4.30
C GLU A 187 -6.72 -7.79 3.51
N ASN A 188 -7.57 -6.89 4.00
CA ASN A 188 -8.74 -6.42 3.24
C ASN A 188 -8.33 -5.74 1.92
N GLN A 189 -7.33 -4.86 1.96
CA GLN A 189 -6.81 -4.19 0.76
C GLN A 189 -6.22 -5.19 -0.24
N LYS A 190 -5.53 -6.25 0.23
CA LYS A 190 -5.05 -7.34 -0.65
C LYS A 190 -6.18 -8.09 -1.33
N ASN A 191 -7.24 -8.42 -0.59
CA ASN A 191 -8.41 -9.08 -1.16
C ASN A 191 -9.08 -8.19 -2.20
N GLN A 192 -9.25 -6.90 -1.90
CA GLN A 192 -9.77 -5.91 -2.85
C GLN A 192 -8.89 -5.80 -4.10
N LEU A 193 -7.57 -5.81 -3.96
CA LEU A 193 -6.64 -5.80 -5.10
C LEU A 193 -6.83 -7.04 -5.98
N GLN A 194 -7.04 -8.22 -5.39
CA GLN A 194 -7.32 -9.44 -6.15
C GLN A 194 -8.63 -9.34 -6.93
N GLU A 195 -9.70 -8.86 -6.30
CA GLU A 195 -11.00 -8.64 -6.95
C GLU A 195 -10.90 -7.67 -8.12
N LEU A 196 -10.22 -6.53 -7.93
CA LEU A 196 -10.00 -5.54 -9.00
C LEU A 196 -9.20 -6.13 -10.18
N ASN A 197 -8.21 -6.99 -9.93
CA ASN A 197 -7.47 -7.66 -10.99
C ASN A 197 -8.35 -8.64 -11.78
N GLN A 198 -9.27 -9.35 -11.12
CA GLN A 198 -10.24 -10.21 -11.79
C GLN A 198 -11.24 -9.38 -12.62
N GLU A 199 -11.73 -8.27 -12.06
CA GLU A 199 -12.60 -7.32 -12.76
C GLU A 199 -11.92 -6.76 -14.01
N LEU A 200 -10.65 -6.36 -13.91
CA LEU A 200 -9.86 -5.85 -15.02
C LEU A 200 -9.76 -6.87 -16.16
N LYS A 201 -9.46 -8.13 -15.82
CA LYS A 201 -9.39 -9.23 -16.79
C LYS A 201 -10.73 -9.43 -17.52
N GLY A 202 -11.84 -9.44 -16.78
CA GLY A 202 -13.18 -9.55 -17.33
C GLY A 202 -13.51 -8.41 -18.29
N LYS A 203 -13.31 -7.16 -17.85
CA LYS A 203 -13.54 -5.96 -18.67
C LYS A 203 -12.69 -5.92 -19.94
N THR A 204 -11.44 -6.35 -19.85
CA THR A 204 -10.52 -6.40 -21.00
C THR A 204 -11.01 -7.42 -22.04
N SER A 205 -11.45 -8.60 -21.59
CA SER A 205 -12.05 -9.60 -22.49
C SER A 205 -13.32 -9.10 -23.18
N VAL A 206 -14.20 -8.39 -22.45
CA VAL A 206 -15.41 -7.79 -23.05
C VAL A 206 -15.05 -6.69 -24.06
N LEU A 207 -14.04 -5.87 -23.76
CA LEU A 207 -13.56 -4.82 -24.66
C LEU A 207 -13.01 -5.41 -25.97
N ASP A 208 -12.22 -6.47 -25.88
CA ASP A 208 -11.64 -7.11 -27.07
C ASP A 208 -12.73 -7.76 -27.93
N ASN A 209 -13.68 -8.48 -27.31
CA ASN A 209 -14.84 -9.02 -28.04
C ASN A 209 -15.64 -7.91 -28.76
N GLN A 210 -15.89 -6.77 -28.12
CA GLN A 210 -16.60 -5.65 -28.79
C GLN A 210 -15.82 -5.05 -29.96
N ARG A 211 -14.48 -5.04 -29.89
CA ARG A 211 -13.64 -4.59 -31.00
C ARG A 211 -13.71 -5.54 -32.18
N ASP A 212 -13.68 -6.84 -31.90
CA ASP A 212 -13.79 -7.89 -32.92
C ASP A 212 -15.16 -7.85 -33.60
N GLU A 213 -16.25 -7.77 -32.83
CA GLU A 213 -17.62 -7.61 -33.36
C GLU A 213 -17.76 -6.39 -34.27
N LYS A 214 -17.15 -5.24 -33.88
CA LYS A 214 -17.14 -4.04 -34.72
C LYS A 214 -16.38 -4.28 -36.02
N GLN A 215 -15.23 -4.96 -35.94
CA GLN A 215 -14.40 -5.24 -37.10
C GLN A 215 -15.11 -6.16 -38.10
N ASP A 216 -15.79 -7.20 -37.61
CA ASP A 216 -16.58 -8.13 -38.42
C ASP A 216 -17.76 -7.43 -39.12
N LEU A 217 -18.45 -6.54 -38.39
CA LEU A 217 -19.52 -5.72 -38.96
C LEU A 217 -19.01 -4.80 -40.08
N LEU A 218 -17.85 -4.16 -39.88
CA LEU A 218 -17.21 -3.31 -40.90
C LEU A 218 -16.74 -4.11 -42.12
N ALA A 219 -16.28 -5.34 -41.93
CA ALA A 219 -15.87 -6.22 -43.03
C ALA A 219 -17.07 -6.70 -43.85
N THR A 220 -18.15 -7.09 -43.19
CA THR A 220 -19.39 -7.58 -43.84
C THR A 220 -20.09 -6.50 -44.66
N THR A 221 -19.87 -5.23 -44.33
CA THR A 221 -20.60 -4.08 -44.90
C THR A 221 -19.82 -3.30 -45.95
N LYS A 222 -18.54 -3.66 -46.15
CA LYS A 222 -17.70 -3.18 -47.26
C LYS A 222 -17.75 -4.07 -48.50
N ASN A 223 -18.36 -5.25 -48.41
CA ASN A 223 -18.68 -6.13 -49.55
C ASN A 223 -20.07 -5.81 -50.10
#